data_AF-A0A845L5B1-F1
#
_entry.id   AF-A0A845L5B1-F1
#
_cell.length_a   1.000
_cell.length_b   1.000
_cell.length_c   1.000
_cell.angle_alpha   90.00
_cell.angle_beta   90.00
_cell.angle_gamma   90.00
#
_symmetry.space_group_name_H-M   'P 1'
#
loop_
_entity.id
_entity.type
_entity.pdbx_description
1 polymer ?
#
loop_
_entity_poly.entity_id
_entity_poly.type
_entity_poly.pdbx_seq_one_letter_code
_entity_poly.pdbx_strand_id
1 'polypeptide(L)'
;MQKRWLLFCAILLGLSAILISPLPPFPVVPPAEAAAVTLGNERLMSTYHSLIAGKRVGLVTNQTGLNSRGERTLEVLARDQSTKLVALFGPEHGVDGIAKAGEHVASYQHPTLNIPVYSLYGPTRMPTEEMLRNLDVLLFDIQDIGARSYTYMSTLNYCMVAAQKYNKAIIVLDRPNPVGGVIADGPVLEDPYKTFVGVDNLPMSHGMTAGELALYFNRNIGAKLTVVPMAGWHRNMVFQDTGLPWVNTSPAIVDLDAAFGYMATGLGEGTGVFQSNFKWIGAKGIDADKYAELLNGAGLPGVTFVADRRGTAGGVRLQITDYHAFNPAKTGIYALAYAHSLNRFPVPKSGDKVVMFDKIMGTDKVGIWLEAGLSPQEMEDNYRPALEAFREERKRYLIYGDRLDSPPGLIEPIRVVVDGREVPFDSAPYLDRNDRVMVPLRAIVEALGASVTWNGATGTITVEKAGNRSLFTVGSPSAVIQGEKKRLDAAPVILGARTMIPARYVTEAVGGAVEWDGARRTVIVRAKP
;
A
#
# COMPACT_ATOMS: atom_id res chain seq x y z
N MET A 1 44.41 -5.62 74.76
CA MET A 1 44.60 -5.79 73.30
C MET A 1 43.42 -6.62 72.80
N GLN A 2 42.45 -5.95 72.17
CA GLN A 2 41.02 -6.30 72.07
C GLN A 2 40.79 -7.47 71.09
N LYS A 3 40.40 -8.69 71.47
CA LYS A 3 39.17 -9.26 72.10
C LYS A 3 37.89 -9.23 71.23
N ARG A 4 37.63 -10.35 70.55
CA ARG A 4 36.29 -10.92 70.28
C ARG A 4 35.68 -11.40 71.59
N TRP A 5 34.44 -11.06 71.93
CA TRP A 5 33.49 -11.88 72.73
C TRP A 5 32.05 -11.38 72.47
N LEU A 6 31.10 -12.32 72.39
CA LEU A 6 29.65 -12.12 72.24
C LEU A 6 29.00 -11.54 73.52
N LEU A 7 27.85 -10.85 73.40
CA LEU A 7 26.62 -11.12 74.18
C LEU A 7 25.40 -10.25 73.76
N PHE A 8 24.30 -10.94 73.41
CA PHE A 8 22.87 -10.79 73.79
C PHE A 8 22.11 -9.44 73.88
N CYS A 9 20.90 -9.50 73.26
CA CYS A 9 19.58 -8.93 73.61
C CYS A 9 19.25 -7.43 73.46
N ALA A 10 18.34 -7.13 72.51
CA ALA A 10 17.03 -6.52 72.81
C ALA A 10 16.09 -6.62 71.58
N ILE A 11 15.00 -7.37 71.73
CA ILE A 11 13.87 -7.41 70.80
C ILE A 11 12.98 -6.19 71.09
N LEU A 12 12.77 -5.33 70.10
CA LEU A 12 11.74 -4.29 70.11
C LEU A 12 10.79 -4.56 68.94
N LEU A 13 9.63 -5.11 69.28
CA LEU A 13 8.48 -5.31 68.41
C LEU A 13 7.85 -3.95 68.08
N GLY A 14 8.18 -3.40 66.92
CA GLY A 14 7.45 -2.30 66.30
C GLY A 14 6.42 -2.85 65.30
N LEU A 15 5.18 -3.02 65.74
CA LEU A 15 4.03 -3.29 64.86
C LEU A 15 3.81 -2.06 63.95
N SER A 16 4.27 -2.15 62.71
CA SER A 16 3.88 -1.24 61.63
C SER A 16 2.69 -1.86 60.90
N ALA A 17 1.51 -1.29 61.13
CA ALA A 17 0.32 -1.62 60.36
C ALA A 17 0.53 -1.18 58.90
N ILE A 18 0.78 -2.15 58.01
CA ILE A 18 0.80 -1.93 56.57
C ILE A 18 -0.66 -1.72 56.14
N LEU A 19 -1.03 -0.47 55.93
CA LEU A 19 -2.24 -0.07 55.20
C LEU A 19 -2.10 -0.59 53.77
N ILE A 20 -2.75 -1.72 53.47
CA ILE A 20 -2.93 -2.19 52.10
C ILE A 20 -3.95 -1.26 51.45
N SER A 21 -3.47 -0.22 50.77
CA SER A 21 -4.30 0.56 49.86
C SER A 21 -4.75 -0.34 48.70
N PRO A 22 -6.05 -0.40 48.35
CA PRO A 22 -6.48 -1.12 47.16
C PRO A 22 -5.77 -0.50 45.95
N LEU A 23 -5.06 -1.34 45.18
CA LEU A 23 -4.50 -0.93 43.91
C LEU A 23 -5.63 -0.33 43.05
N PRO A 24 -5.42 0.81 42.39
CA PRO A 24 -6.40 1.31 41.43
C PRO A 24 -6.65 0.22 40.39
N PRO A 25 -7.91 0.02 39.95
CA PRO A 25 -8.19 -0.94 38.90
C PRO A 25 -7.30 -0.63 37.70
N PHE A 26 -6.60 -1.65 37.20
CA PHE A 26 -5.84 -1.53 35.96
C PHE A 26 -6.76 -0.91 34.90
N PRO A 27 -6.31 0.10 34.14
CA PRO A 27 -7.10 0.61 33.04
C PRO A 27 -7.41 -0.56 32.12
N VAL A 28 -8.70 -0.89 32.03
CA VAL A 28 -9.20 -1.81 31.02
C VAL A 28 -8.94 -1.09 29.70
N VAL A 29 -7.87 -1.49 29.02
CA VAL A 29 -7.61 -1.05 27.64
C VAL A 29 -8.81 -1.54 26.83
N PRO A 30 -9.60 -0.64 26.22
CA PRO A 30 -10.69 -1.08 25.35
C PRO A 30 -10.11 -2.00 24.27
N PRO A 31 -10.88 -2.99 23.77
CA PRO A 31 -10.43 -3.79 22.63
C PRO A 31 -9.94 -2.83 21.55
N ALA A 32 -8.76 -3.10 20.98
CA ALA A 32 -8.25 -2.33 19.85
C ALA A 32 -9.40 -2.22 18.83
N GLU A 33 -9.84 -0.98 18.58
CA GLU A 33 -10.81 -0.69 17.55
C GLU A 33 -10.30 -1.36 16.26
N ALA A 34 -11.13 -2.20 15.62
CA ALA A 34 -10.70 -2.96 14.45
C ALA A 34 -10.00 -2.02 13.47
N ALA A 35 -8.84 -2.42 12.94
CA ALA A 35 -8.07 -1.58 12.02
C ALA A 35 -8.99 -1.02 10.94
N ALA A 36 -8.96 0.30 10.74
CA ALA A 36 -9.82 0.99 9.77
C ALA A 36 -9.62 0.47 8.34
N VAL A 37 -8.49 -0.19 8.10
CA VAL A 37 -8.09 -0.80 6.83
C VAL A 37 -8.02 -2.32 6.96
N THR A 38 -8.70 -3.03 6.07
CA THR A 38 -8.52 -4.48 5.88
C THR A 38 -7.54 -4.72 4.73
N LEU A 39 -6.44 -5.41 5.01
CA LEU A 39 -5.35 -5.63 4.06
C LEU A 39 -5.70 -6.63 2.95
N GLY A 40 -4.96 -6.58 1.84
CA GLY A 40 -5.16 -7.51 0.72
C GLY A 40 -4.99 -8.98 1.11
N ASN A 41 -4.09 -9.31 2.04
CA ASN A 41 -3.91 -10.67 2.54
C ASN A 41 -5.08 -11.16 3.40
N GLU A 42 -5.77 -10.27 4.12
CA GLU A 42 -6.97 -10.59 4.87
C GLU A 42 -8.18 -10.78 3.94
N ARG A 43 -8.30 -9.91 2.93
CA ARG A 43 -9.35 -10.03 1.91
C ARG A 43 -9.14 -11.25 1.03
N LEU A 44 -7.90 -11.67 0.80
CA LEU A 44 -7.60 -12.94 0.13
C LEU A 44 -8.25 -14.10 0.88
N MET A 45 -8.10 -14.16 2.20
CA MET A 45 -8.62 -15.29 2.99
C MET A 45 -10.13 -15.24 3.22
N SER A 46 -10.76 -14.06 3.12
CA SER A 46 -12.20 -13.90 3.35
C SER A 46 -13.01 -13.84 2.05
N THR A 47 -12.79 -12.81 1.23
CA THR A 47 -13.63 -12.50 0.06
C THR A 47 -13.10 -13.12 -1.24
N TYR A 48 -11.77 -13.25 -1.36
CA TYR A 48 -11.11 -13.65 -2.61
C TYR A 48 -10.46 -15.04 -2.53
N HIS A 49 -10.88 -15.88 -1.59
CA HIS A 49 -10.24 -17.17 -1.30
C HIS A 49 -10.25 -18.14 -2.48
N SER A 50 -11.30 -18.07 -3.31
CA SER A 50 -11.42 -18.83 -4.56
C SER A 50 -10.26 -18.60 -5.54
N LEU A 51 -9.51 -17.50 -5.41
CA LEU A 51 -8.32 -17.24 -6.22
C LEU A 51 -7.17 -18.21 -5.93
N ILE A 52 -7.14 -18.86 -4.76
CA ILE A 52 -6.04 -19.76 -4.34
C ILE A 52 -6.49 -21.17 -3.95
N ALA A 53 -7.80 -21.41 -3.81
CA ALA A 53 -8.36 -22.72 -3.52
C ALA A 53 -7.95 -23.75 -4.60
N GLY A 54 -7.45 -24.90 -4.16
CA GLY A 54 -6.96 -26.00 -4.99
C GLY A 54 -5.62 -25.75 -5.69
N LYS A 55 -4.96 -24.62 -5.46
CA LYS A 55 -3.74 -24.22 -6.18
C LYS A 55 -2.47 -24.47 -5.36
N ARG A 56 -1.36 -24.69 -6.08
CA ARG A 56 0.00 -24.64 -5.53
C ARG A 56 0.47 -23.18 -5.55
N VAL A 57 0.74 -22.64 -4.37
CA VAL A 57 1.04 -21.23 -4.17
C VAL A 57 2.53 -21.06 -3.87
N GLY A 58 3.19 -20.18 -4.62
CA GLY A 58 4.44 -19.56 -4.17
C GLY A 58 4.16 -18.20 -3.55
N LEU A 59 4.93 -17.81 -2.53
CA LEU A 59 4.74 -16.53 -1.84
C LEU A 59 6.03 -15.71 -1.85
N VAL A 60 5.99 -14.53 -2.50
CA VAL A 60 6.99 -13.48 -2.35
C VAL A 60 6.64 -12.65 -1.13
N THR A 61 7.46 -12.75 -0.08
CA THR A 61 7.19 -12.07 1.19
C THR A 61 8.47 -11.82 1.98
N ASN A 62 8.34 -11.02 3.04
CA ASN A 62 9.35 -10.82 4.07
C ASN A 62 8.67 -10.65 5.44
N GLN A 63 9.38 -10.23 6.48
CA GLN A 63 8.88 -9.99 7.84
C GLN A 63 7.63 -9.09 7.94
N THR A 64 7.39 -8.26 6.92
CA THR A 64 6.25 -7.34 6.87
C THR A 64 4.96 -7.97 6.35
N GLY A 65 5.03 -9.19 5.81
CA GLY A 65 3.88 -9.98 5.36
C GLY A 65 3.03 -10.46 6.54
N LEU A 66 2.34 -9.52 7.18
CA LEU A 66 1.52 -9.69 8.38
C LEU A 66 0.09 -9.22 8.09
N ASN A 67 -0.90 -9.84 8.73
CA ASN A 67 -2.28 -9.32 8.78
C ASN A 67 -2.45 -8.31 9.93
N SER A 68 -3.64 -7.71 10.06
CA SER A 68 -3.95 -6.75 11.14
C SER A 68 -3.77 -7.32 12.56
N ARG A 69 -3.77 -8.64 12.72
CA ARG A 69 -3.55 -9.36 13.99
C ARG A 69 -2.08 -9.72 14.25
N GLY A 70 -1.17 -9.36 13.35
CA GLY A 70 0.25 -9.71 13.46
C GLY A 70 0.58 -11.16 13.09
N GLU A 71 -0.32 -11.87 12.40
CA GLU A 71 -0.03 -13.23 11.91
C GLU A 71 0.65 -13.17 10.55
N ARG A 72 1.69 -14.00 10.35
CA ARG A 72 2.45 -14.09 9.10
C ARG A 72 1.58 -14.67 7.98
N THR A 73 1.58 -14.06 6.80
CA THR A 73 0.85 -14.57 5.62
C THR A 73 1.27 -16.00 5.25
N LEU A 74 2.56 -16.34 5.41
CA LEU A 74 3.05 -17.70 5.20
C LEU A 74 2.41 -18.72 6.15
N GLU A 75 2.18 -18.35 7.41
CA GLU A 75 1.58 -19.23 8.41
C GLU A 75 0.08 -19.39 8.17
N VAL A 76 -0.60 -18.30 7.80
CA VAL A 76 -2.02 -18.32 7.44
C VAL A 76 -2.25 -19.24 6.25
N LEU A 77 -1.42 -19.14 5.20
CA LEU A 77 -1.48 -20.03 4.03
C LEU A 77 -1.11 -21.48 4.36
N ALA A 78 -0.12 -21.70 5.23
CA ALA A 78 0.30 -23.05 5.62
C ALA A 78 -0.78 -23.80 6.43
N ARG A 79 -1.67 -23.08 7.13
CA ARG A 79 -2.80 -23.65 7.88
C ARG A 79 -4.04 -23.92 7.01
N ASP A 80 -4.14 -23.28 5.85
CA ASP A 80 -5.29 -23.44 4.95
C ASP A 80 -5.21 -24.77 4.19
N GLN A 81 -6.11 -25.70 4.53
CA GLN A 81 -6.18 -27.04 3.94
C GLN A 81 -6.66 -27.06 2.49
N SER A 82 -7.25 -25.96 2.01
CA SER A 82 -7.78 -25.87 0.66
C SER A 82 -6.74 -25.41 -0.37
N THR A 83 -5.59 -24.90 0.07
CA THR A 83 -4.49 -24.44 -0.79
C THR A 83 -3.19 -25.17 -0.41
N LYS A 84 -2.17 -25.10 -1.25
CA LYS A 84 -0.87 -25.72 -0.95
C LYS A 84 0.25 -24.70 -1.13
N LEU A 85 0.80 -24.18 -0.03
CA LEU A 85 2.02 -23.39 -0.06
C LEU A 85 3.22 -24.30 -0.42
N VAL A 86 3.94 -24.00 -1.51
CA VAL A 86 5.01 -24.86 -2.04
C VAL A 86 6.39 -24.19 -2.13
N ALA A 87 6.47 -22.86 -2.05
CA ALA A 87 7.74 -22.14 -2.10
C ALA A 87 7.61 -20.74 -1.49
N LEU A 88 8.70 -20.24 -0.91
CA LEU A 88 8.85 -18.86 -0.49
C LEU A 88 9.92 -18.17 -1.34
N PHE A 89 9.76 -16.86 -1.53
CA PHE A 89 10.69 -16.02 -2.27
C PHE A 89 11.00 -14.78 -1.43
N GLY A 90 12.23 -14.69 -0.93
CA GLY A 90 12.71 -13.56 -0.14
C GLY A 90 13.31 -12.47 -1.03
N PRO A 91 12.91 -11.19 -0.88
CA PRO A 91 13.52 -10.06 -1.58
C PRO A 91 14.89 -9.70 -0.98
N GLU A 92 15.35 -8.47 -1.20
CA GLU A 92 16.40 -7.86 -0.39
C GLU A 92 16.07 -7.99 1.12
N HIS A 93 17.06 -8.28 1.96
CA HIS A 93 16.92 -8.62 3.39
C HIS A 93 16.34 -10.00 3.74
N GLY A 94 15.85 -10.75 2.74
CA GLY A 94 15.33 -12.12 2.90
C GLY A 94 13.92 -12.19 3.50
N VAL A 95 13.44 -13.41 3.77
CA VAL A 95 12.06 -13.64 4.27
C VAL A 95 11.86 -13.14 5.71
N ASP A 96 12.92 -13.04 6.49
CA ASP A 96 12.89 -12.59 7.89
C ASP A 96 13.37 -11.13 8.06
N GLY A 97 13.87 -10.49 7.00
CA GLY A 97 14.23 -9.06 7.02
C GLY A 97 15.47 -8.68 7.80
N ILE A 98 16.26 -9.66 8.25
CA ILE A 98 17.40 -9.45 9.15
C ILE A 98 18.72 -9.18 8.42
N ALA A 99 18.84 -9.55 7.13
CA ALA A 99 20.09 -9.37 6.40
C ALA A 99 20.35 -7.88 6.10
N LYS A 100 21.61 -7.44 6.10
CA LYS A 100 21.96 -6.04 5.84
C LYS A 100 21.74 -5.67 4.37
N ALA A 101 21.63 -4.37 4.09
CA ALA A 101 21.57 -3.87 2.71
C ALA A 101 22.80 -4.32 1.91
N GLY A 102 22.58 -4.85 0.70
CA GLY A 102 23.65 -5.41 -0.13
C GLY A 102 24.17 -6.80 0.30
N GLU A 103 23.69 -7.37 1.42
CA GLU A 103 24.10 -8.70 1.87
C GLU A 103 23.43 -9.81 1.04
N HIS A 104 24.20 -10.83 0.67
CA HIS A 104 23.67 -11.98 -0.06
C HIS A 104 23.10 -13.02 0.91
N VAL A 105 21.81 -13.31 0.77
CA VAL A 105 21.14 -14.44 1.43
C VAL A 105 21.04 -15.59 0.43
N ALA A 106 21.57 -16.76 0.77
CA ALA A 106 21.46 -17.96 -0.07
C ALA A 106 20.05 -18.58 0.00
N SER A 107 19.69 -19.38 -0.99
CA SER A 107 18.44 -20.17 -0.95
C SER A 107 18.59 -21.32 0.06
N TYR A 108 17.51 -21.69 0.75
CA TYR A 108 17.50 -22.71 1.81
C TYR A 108 16.17 -23.47 1.88
N GLN A 109 16.08 -24.49 2.74
CA GLN A 109 14.83 -25.18 3.04
C GLN A 109 14.20 -24.59 4.30
N HIS A 110 12.91 -24.25 4.26
CA HIS A 110 12.22 -23.67 5.41
C HIS A 110 12.22 -24.67 6.58
N PRO A 111 12.69 -24.28 7.78
CA PRO A 111 13.02 -25.24 8.86
C PRO A 111 11.82 -26.06 9.35
N THR A 112 10.61 -25.49 9.30
CA THR A 112 9.39 -26.12 9.82
C THR A 112 8.42 -26.56 8.74
N LEU A 113 8.46 -25.92 7.56
CA LEU A 113 7.50 -26.17 6.48
C LEU A 113 8.06 -27.14 5.44
N ASN A 114 9.38 -27.35 5.42
CA ASN A 114 10.08 -28.20 4.47
C ASN A 114 9.75 -27.87 3.01
N ILE A 115 9.66 -26.57 2.71
CA ILE A 115 9.49 -26.01 1.37
C ILE A 115 10.71 -25.14 1.02
N PRO A 116 11.09 -25.04 -0.26
CA PRO A 116 12.20 -24.18 -0.67
C PRO A 116 11.92 -22.70 -0.38
N VAL A 117 12.96 -22.00 0.08
CA VAL A 117 13.02 -20.54 0.19
C VAL A 117 14.07 -20.04 -0.78
N TYR A 118 13.63 -19.35 -1.83
CA TYR A 118 14.50 -18.79 -2.86
C TYR A 118 14.86 -17.34 -2.54
N SER A 119 16.13 -16.99 -2.73
CA SER A 119 16.58 -15.60 -2.65
C SER A 119 16.40 -14.90 -4.00
N LEU A 120 15.70 -13.77 -3.98
CA LEU A 120 15.53 -12.86 -5.12
C LEU A 120 16.47 -11.65 -5.01
N TYR A 121 17.67 -11.85 -4.45
CA TYR A 121 18.69 -10.82 -4.33
C TYR A 121 20.09 -11.31 -4.74
N GLY A 122 20.97 -10.37 -5.08
CA GLY A 122 22.30 -10.67 -5.61
C GLY A 122 22.26 -11.21 -7.05
N PRO A 123 22.78 -12.42 -7.34
CA PRO A 123 22.88 -12.96 -8.69
C PRO A 123 21.52 -13.28 -9.33
N THR A 124 20.50 -13.54 -8.51
CA THR A 124 19.16 -13.90 -8.98
C THR A 124 18.15 -12.93 -8.40
N ARG A 125 17.77 -11.91 -9.16
CA ARG A 125 16.72 -10.93 -8.77
C ARG A 125 15.36 -11.22 -9.38
N MET A 126 15.35 -12.00 -10.46
CA MET A 126 14.15 -12.41 -11.19
C MET A 126 13.97 -13.92 -10.99
N PRO A 127 12.77 -14.39 -10.62
CA PRO A 127 12.52 -15.83 -10.50
C PRO A 127 12.86 -16.57 -11.80
N THR A 128 13.51 -17.72 -11.69
CA THR A 128 13.81 -18.58 -12.84
C THR A 128 12.63 -19.50 -13.14
N GLU A 129 12.63 -20.12 -14.33
CA GLU A 129 11.62 -21.13 -14.69
C GLU A 129 11.57 -22.28 -13.67
N GLU A 130 12.73 -22.74 -13.21
CA GLU A 130 12.85 -23.82 -12.25
C GLU A 130 12.16 -23.48 -10.92
N MET A 131 12.39 -22.26 -10.41
CA MET A 131 11.76 -21.80 -9.17
C MET A 131 10.23 -21.71 -9.29
N LEU A 132 9.71 -21.37 -10.48
CA LEU A 132 8.27 -21.24 -10.71
C LEU A 132 7.60 -22.53 -11.21
N ARG A 133 8.36 -23.57 -11.56
CA ARG A 133 7.83 -24.77 -12.23
C ARG A 133 6.69 -25.44 -11.46
N ASN A 134 6.84 -25.51 -10.14
CA ASN A 134 5.96 -26.29 -9.26
C ASN A 134 4.81 -25.50 -8.63
N LEU A 135 4.64 -24.22 -8.96
CA LEU A 135 3.50 -23.40 -8.53
C LEU A 135 2.53 -23.12 -9.68
N ASP A 136 1.28 -22.88 -9.33
CA ASP A 136 0.22 -22.46 -10.24
C ASP A 136 0.03 -20.93 -10.20
N VAL A 137 0.23 -20.34 -9.02
CA VAL A 137 0.08 -18.91 -8.76
C VAL A 137 1.18 -18.39 -7.83
N LEU A 138 1.71 -17.21 -8.15
CA LEU A 138 2.65 -16.48 -7.32
C LEU A 138 1.93 -15.36 -6.58
N LEU A 139 1.95 -15.37 -5.25
CA LEU A 139 1.45 -14.27 -4.42
C LEU A 139 2.58 -13.29 -4.13
N PHE A 140 2.28 -12.00 -4.07
CA PHE A 140 3.18 -10.96 -3.59
C PHE A 140 2.55 -10.24 -2.40
N ASP A 141 3.23 -10.26 -1.25
CA ASP A 141 2.77 -9.66 0.00
C ASP A 141 3.94 -9.07 0.82
N ILE A 142 4.27 -7.81 0.53
CA ILE A 142 5.37 -7.06 1.16
C ILE A 142 4.96 -5.60 1.36
N GLN A 143 5.21 -5.05 2.54
CA GLN A 143 5.07 -3.61 2.83
C GLN A 143 6.25 -2.83 2.23
N ASP A 144 5.93 -1.90 1.33
CA ASP A 144 6.87 -0.93 0.74
C ASP A 144 6.91 0.39 1.54
N ILE A 145 7.71 1.37 1.11
CA ILE A 145 7.81 2.70 1.73
C ILE A 145 7.36 3.88 0.83
N GLY A 146 6.92 3.62 -0.40
CA GLY A 146 6.44 4.65 -1.32
C GLY A 146 7.54 5.40 -2.09
N ALA A 147 8.74 4.81 -2.18
CA ALA A 147 9.90 5.39 -2.83
C ALA A 147 10.37 4.51 -3.99
N ARG A 148 10.61 5.11 -5.17
CA ARG A 148 11.06 4.39 -6.38
C ARG A 148 12.33 3.56 -6.16
N SER A 149 13.27 4.06 -5.37
CA SER A 149 14.55 3.39 -5.13
C SER A 149 14.49 2.28 -4.08
N TYR A 150 13.34 2.09 -3.43
CA TYR A 150 13.12 0.97 -2.52
C TYR A 150 12.74 -0.28 -3.32
N THR A 151 13.62 -1.29 -3.27
CA THR A 151 13.71 -2.35 -4.30
C THR A 151 12.63 -3.43 -4.20
N TYR A 152 11.71 -3.35 -3.25
CA TYR A 152 10.59 -4.30 -3.16
C TYR A 152 9.66 -4.19 -4.36
N MET A 153 9.40 -2.97 -4.85
CA MET A 153 8.61 -2.78 -6.08
C MET A 153 9.38 -3.21 -7.33
N SER A 154 10.71 -3.12 -7.33
CA SER A 154 11.54 -3.73 -8.38
C SER A 154 11.45 -5.25 -8.38
N THR A 155 11.41 -5.85 -7.18
CA THR A 155 11.19 -7.30 -7.01
C THR A 155 9.82 -7.71 -7.55
N LEU A 156 8.77 -6.94 -7.23
CA LEU A 156 7.43 -7.14 -7.80
C LEU A 156 7.46 -7.11 -9.34
N ASN A 157 8.07 -6.09 -9.93
CA ASN A 157 8.20 -5.98 -11.38
C ASN A 157 8.91 -7.20 -11.99
N TYR A 158 10.02 -7.64 -11.42
CA TYR A 158 10.75 -8.82 -11.93
C TYR A 158 9.95 -10.11 -11.76
N CYS A 159 9.21 -10.27 -10.66
CA CYS A 159 8.27 -11.36 -10.46
C CYS A 159 7.16 -11.34 -11.52
N MET A 160 6.63 -10.17 -11.89
CA MET A 160 5.64 -10.04 -12.95
C MET A 160 6.21 -10.39 -14.33
N VAL A 161 7.41 -9.92 -14.66
CA VAL A 161 8.09 -10.28 -15.92
C VAL A 161 8.32 -11.80 -15.99
N ALA A 162 8.79 -12.41 -14.91
CA ALA A 162 8.97 -13.87 -14.85
C ALA A 162 7.63 -14.62 -14.96
N ALA A 163 6.60 -14.14 -14.27
CA ALA A 163 5.26 -14.74 -14.33
C ALA A 163 4.68 -14.69 -15.75
N GLN A 164 4.84 -13.56 -16.45
CA GLN A 164 4.46 -13.45 -17.86
C GLN A 164 5.26 -14.42 -18.73
N LYS A 165 6.58 -14.43 -18.61
CA LYS A 165 7.49 -15.26 -19.41
C LYS A 165 7.21 -16.75 -19.26
N TYR A 166 6.90 -17.20 -18.05
CA TYR A 166 6.68 -18.61 -17.72
C TYR A 166 5.20 -18.97 -17.53
N ASN A 167 4.29 -18.13 -18.04
CA ASN A 167 2.84 -18.35 -18.06
C ASN A 167 2.24 -18.69 -16.69
N LYS A 168 2.67 -17.99 -15.65
CA LYS A 168 2.14 -18.09 -14.28
C LYS A 168 1.19 -16.95 -13.99
N ALA A 169 0.15 -17.23 -13.19
CA ALA A 169 -0.67 -16.18 -12.61
C ALA A 169 0.11 -15.51 -11.47
N ILE A 170 -0.04 -14.19 -11.34
CA ILE A 170 0.50 -13.43 -10.20
C ILE A 170 -0.63 -12.66 -9.51
N ILE A 171 -0.69 -12.76 -8.19
CA ILE A 171 -1.67 -12.04 -7.37
C ILE A 171 -0.93 -11.12 -6.40
N VAL A 172 -1.23 -9.83 -6.46
CA VAL A 172 -0.66 -8.84 -5.53
C VAL A 172 -1.65 -8.57 -4.41
N LEU A 173 -1.23 -8.85 -3.18
CA LEU A 173 -2.01 -8.58 -1.98
C LEU A 173 -1.69 -7.16 -1.54
N ASP A 174 -2.62 -6.25 -1.82
CA ASP A 174 -2.31 -4.83 -1.73
C ASP A 174 -2.13 -4.35 -0.28
N ARG A 175 -1.28 -3.32 -0.12
CA ARG A 175 -0.90 -2.73 1.17
C ARG A 175 -0.84 -1.20 1.08
N PRO A 176 -1.00 -0.47 2.20
CA PRO A 176 -0.93 0.98 2.22
C PRO A 176 0.42 1.48 1.69
N ASN A 177 0.41 2.55 0.90
CA ASN A 177 1.61 3.36 0.73
C ASN A 177 1.79 4.20 2.01
N PRO A 178 2.88 4.03 2.78
CA PRO A 178 2.97 4.63 4.11
C PRO A 178 3.11 6.15 4.09
N VAL A 179 3.62 6.71 2.98
CA VAL A 179 3.70 8.16 2.76
C VAL A 179 2.47 8.71 1.99
N GLY A 180 1.41 7.90 1.89
CA GLY A 180 0.13 8.26 1.30
C GLY A 180 0.04 8.07 -0.22
N GLY A 181 -1.17 8.26 -0.75
CA GLY A 181 -1.49 8.12 -2.17
C GLY A 181 -1.62 9.45 -2.92
N VAL A 182 -1.60 10.60 -2.24
CA VAL A 182 -1.81 11.90 -2.89
C VAL A 182 -0.53 12.39 -3.56
N ILE A 183 0.55 12.51 -2.80
CA ILE A 183 1.82 13.09 -3.26
C ILE A 183 2.50 12.15 -4.24
N ALA A 184 2.76 12.64 -5.46
CA ALA A 184 3.74 12.09 -6.36
C ALA A 184 4.67 13.20 -6.81
N ASP A 185 5.97 13.08 -6.59
CA ASP A 185 6.92 14.18 -6.79
C ASP A 185 8.36 13.70 -6.99
N GLY A 186 9.20 14.63 -7.46
CA GLY A 186 10.61 14.45 -7.79
C GLY A 186 10.86 14.07 -9.25
N PRO A 187 12.14 14.08 -9.67
CA PRO A 187 12.55 13.71 -11.02
C PRO A 187 12.02 12.33 -11.45
N VAL A 188 11.41 12.28 -12.63
CA VAL A 188 10.89 11.05 -13.24
C VAL A 188 12.04 10.28 -13.88
N LEU A 189 12.06 8.97 -13.64
CA LEU A 189 13.09 8.10 -14.18
C LEU A 189 13.03 8.05 -15.72
N GLU A 190 14.19 8.18 -16.35
CA GLU A 190 14.38 8.09 -17.80
C GLU A 190 14.95 6.73 -18.20
N ASP A 191 14.59 6.25 -19.38
CA ASP A 191 14.92 4.89 -19.86
C ASP A 191 16.41 4.50 -19.76
N PRO A 192 17.38 5.38 -20.09
CA PRO A 192 18.80 5.06 -19.95
C PRO A 192 19.25 4.77 -18.52
N TYR A 193 18.47 5.17 -17.51
CA TYR A 193 18.79 5.03 -16.09
C TYR A 193 17.99 3.90 -15.41
N LYS A 194 17.19 3.14 -16.17
CA LYS A 194 16.45 1.98 -15.65
C LYS A 194 17.42 0.93 -15.10
N THR A 195 17.23 0.58 -13.83
CA THR A 195 18.02 -0.44 -13.12
C THR A 195 17.18 -1.12 -12.03
N PHE A 196 17.79 -1.97 -11.21
CA PHE A 196 17.07 -2.60 -10.09
C PHE A 196 16.62 -1.60 -9.00
N VAL A 197 17.18 -0.39 -8.94
CA VAL A 197 16.71 0.68 -8.03
C VAL A 197 15.73 1.65 -8.73
N GLY A 198 15.19 1.24 -9.88
CA GLY A 198 14.23 2.02 -10.66
C GLY A 198 13.90 1.31 -11.96
N VAL A 199 12.85 0.49 -11.93
CA VAL A 199 12.49 -0.45 -13.01
C VAL A 199 11.54 0.13 -14.06
N ASP A 200 10.96 1.29 -13.79
CA ASP A 200 9.99 1.95 -14.66
C ASP A 200 10.05 3.47 -14.49
N ASN A 201 9.43 4.21 -15.40
CA ASN A 201 9.38 5.67 -15.44
C ASN A 201 8.47 6.22 -14.32
N LEU A 202 8.95 6.09 -13.09
CA LEU A 202 8.31 6.59 -11.88
C LEU A 202 9.07 7.85 -11.40
N PRO A 203 8.39 8.83 -10.80
CA PRO A 203 9.03 9.86 -9.97
C PRO A 203 9.63 9.24 -8.70
N MET A 204 10.41 10.01 -7.94
CA MET A 204 11.00 9.54 -6.68
C MET A 204 9.94 9.06 -5.69
N SER A 205 8.94 9.91 -5.42
CA SER A 205 7.72 9.53 -4.70
C SER A 205 6.62 9.29 -5.71
N HIS A 206 6.13 8.05 -5.82
CA HIS A 206 5.15 7.67 -6.83
C HIS A 206 3.70 7.81 -6.37
N GLY A 207 3.46 7.84 -5.05
CA GLY A 207 2.13 7.97 -4.44
C GLY A 207 1.14 6.91 -4.89
N MET A 208 1.59 5.67 -5.04
CA MET A 208 0.78 4.52 -5.49
C MET A 208 0.99 3.33 -4.55
N THR A 209 -0.02 2.49 -4.36
CA THR A 209 0.12 1.23 -3.60
C THR A 209 0.89 0.17 -4.40
N ALA A 210 1.26 -0.95 -3.79
CA ALA A 210 1.90 -2.06 -4.50
C ALA A 210 0.98 -2.63 -5.60
N GLY A 211 -0.32 -2.71 -5.34
CA GLY A 211 -1.35 -3.11 -6.29
C GLY A 211 -1.46 -2.14 -7.46
N GLU A 212 -1.56 -0.83 -7.19
CA GLU A 212 -1.60 0.20 -8.24
C GLU A 212 -0.30 0.21 -9.09
N LEU A 213 0.85 0.02 -8.46
CA LEU A 213 2.13 -0.12 -9.16
C LEU A 213 2.20 -1.38 -10.01
N ALA A 214 1.66 -2.51 -9.53
CA ALA A 214 1.54 -3.71 -10.35
C ALA A 214 0.71 -3.43 -11.62
N LEU A 215 -0.43 -2.74 -11.48
CA LEU A 215 -1.23 -2.34 -12.63
C LEU A 215 -0.45 -1.42 -13.59
N TYR A 216 0.27 -0.45 -13.04
CA TYR A 216 1.11 0.47 -13.81
C TYR A 216 2.20 -0.29 -14.58
N PHE A 217 2.97 -1.16 -13.93
CA PHE A 217 4.00 -1.98 -14.59
C PHE A 217 3.40 -2.89 -15.66
N ASN A 218 2.19 -3.43 -15.42
CA ASN A 218 1.57 -4.37 -16.34
C ASN A 218 1.27 -3.78 -17.72
N ARG A 219 1.20 -2.45 -17.85
CA ARG A 219 1.04 -1.75 -19.14
C ARG A 219 2.09 -2.14 -20.18
N ASN A 220 3.29 -2.49 -19.72
CA ASN A 220 4.42 -2.90 -20.56
C ASN A 220 4.77 -4.39 -20.44
N ILE A 221 4.24 -5.09 -19.44
CA ILE A 221 4.57 -6.50 -19.16
C ILE A 221 3.54 -7.46 -19.77
N GLY A 222 2.24 -7.22 -19.56
CA GLY A 222 1.18 -8.13 -20.00
C GLY A 222 1.12 -9.46 -19.23
N ALA A 223 1.44 -9.45 -17.94
CA ALA A 223 1.29 -10.61 -17.05
C ALA A 223 -0.19 -10.92 -16.76
N LYS A 224 -0.48 -12.18 -16.41
CA LYS A 224 -1.77 -12.62 -15.84
C LYS A 224 -1.88 -12.15 -14.39
N LEU A 225 -2.11 -10.85 -14.24
CA LEU A 225 -2.14 -10.15 -12.97
C LEU A 225 -3.55 -10.13 -12.38
N THR A 226 -3.64 -10.34 -11.07
CA THR A 226 -4.80 -9.99 -10.26
C THR A 226 -4.32 -9.18 -9.07
N VAL A 227 -5.05 -8.14 -8.69
CA VAL A 227 -4.78 -7.38 -7.46
C VAL A 227 -5.92 -7.68 -6.49
N VAL A 228 -5.59 -8.05 -5.26
CA VAL A 228 -6.55 -8.11 -4.16
C VAL A 228 -6.46 -6.78 -3.41
N PRO A 229 -7.40 -5.85 -3.65
CA PRO A 229 -7.31 -4.51 -3.07
C PRO A 229 -7.60 -4.54 -1.57
N MET A 230 -7.14 -3.53 -0.85
CA MET A 230 -7.56 -3.27 0.53
C MET A 230 -9.03 -2.81 0.59
N ALA A 231 -9.63 -2.88 1.78
CA ALA A 231 -10.87 -2.15 2.09
C ALA A 231 -10.58 -1.07 3.14
N GLY A 232 -11.26 0.08 3.06
CA GLY A 232 -11.13 1.19 4.01
C GLY A 232 -9.93 2.13 3.80
N TRP A 233 -8.93 1.77 2.98
CA TRP A 233 -7.82 2.67 2.68
C TRP A 233 -8.23 3.77 1.69
N HIS A 234 -7.80 5.01 1.98
CA HIS A 234 -8.03 6.18 1.14
C HIS A 234 -6.71 6.87 0.82
N ARG A 235 -6.62 7.54 -0.34
CA ARG A 235 -5.36 8.15 -0.80
C ARG A 235 -4.78 9.19 0.17
N ASN A 236 -5.64 9.88 0.90
CA ASN A 236 -5.26 10.88 1.88
C ASN A 236 -4.79 10.27 3.21
N MET A 237 -4.85 8.95 3.38
CA MET A 237 -4.28 8.29 4.55
C MET A 237 -2.77 8.13 4.40
N VAL A 238 -2.03 8.57 5.41
CA VAL A 238 -0.69 8.07 5.71
C VAL A 238 -0.77 6.81 6.56
N PHE A 239 0.35 6.10 6.77
CA PHE A 239 0.32 4.81 7.50
C PHE A 239 -0.31 4.93 8.89
N GLN A 240 -0.03 6.04 9.60
CA GLN A 240 -0.56 6.31 10.94
C GLN A 240 -2.09 6.30 10.99
N ASP A 241 -2.78 6.71 9.92
CA ASP A 241 -4.24 6.78 9.90
C ASP A 241 -4.90 5.40 9.75
N THR A 242 -4.13 4.38 9.37
CA THR A 242 -4.66 3.03 9.11
C THR A 242 -4.97 2.26 10.39
N GLY A 243 -4.35 2.64 11.50
CA GLY A 243 -4.38 1.89 12.76
C GLY A 243 -3.59 0.58 12.75
N LEU A 244 -2.87 0.26 11.66
CA LEU A 244 -2.08 -0.95 11.54
C LEU A 244 -0.75 -0.83 12.31
N PRO A 245 -0.25 -1.93 12.90
CA PRO A 245 1.08 -1.94 13.50
C PRO A 245 2.17 -1.81 12.43
N TRP A 246 3.13 -0.92 12.66
CA TRP A 246 4.31 -0.80 11.79
C TRP A 246 5.34 -1.89 12.12
N VAL A 247 5.87 -2.53 11.08
CA VAL A 247 7.02 -3.41 11.17
C VAL A 247 8.11 -2.88 10.26
N ASN A 248 9.32 -2.79 10.79
CA ASN A 248 10.49 -2.26 10.10
C ASN A 248 10.67 -2.97 8.75
N THR A 249 10.61 -2.20 7.67
CA THR A 249 10.67 -2.74 6.32
C THR A 249 12.08 -3.15 5.94
N SER A 250 13.11 -2.63 6.62
CA SER A 250 14.52 -3.06 6.55
C SER A 250 15.25 -2.68 7.84
N PRO A 251 16.50 -3.15 8.07
CA PRO A 251 17.29 -2.74 9.23
C PRO A 251 17.54 -1.24 9.35
N ALA A 252 17.43 -0.48 8.25
CA ALA A 252 17.66 0.96 8.23
C ALA A 252 16.36 1.79 8.33
N ILE A 253 15.20 1.21 7.99
CA ILE A 253 13.88 1.82 8.16
C ILE A 253 13.29 1.33 9.48
N VAL A 254 13.76 1.94 10.57
CA VAL A 254 13.51 1.48 11.95
C VAL A 254 12.21 2.01 12.56
N ASP A 255 11.57 2.99 11.92
CA ASP A 255 10.29 3.58 12.29
C ASP A 255 9.66 4.34 11.11
N LEU A 256 8.47 4.90 11.31
CA LEU A 256 7.75 5.66 10.29
C LEU A 256 8.47 6.96 9.92
N ASP A 257 9.08 7.68 10.86
CA ASP A 257 9.84 8.89 10.52
C ASP A 257 10.96 8.56 9.52
N ALA A 258 11.63 7.41 9.68
CA ALA A 258 12.66 6.96 8.75
C ALA A 258 12.07 6.62 7.37
N ALA A 259 10.86 6.05 7.31
CA ALA A 259 10.17 5.79 6.04
C ALA A 259 9.86 7.09 5.28
N PHE A 260 9.33 8.11 5.98
CA PHE A 260 9.10 9.44 5.40
C PHE A 260 10.41 10.15 5.05
N GLY A 261 11.41 10.05 5.92
CA GLY A 261 12.70 10.69 5.76
C GLY A 261 13.59 10.06 4.68
N TYR A 262 13.27 8.86 4.19
CA TYR A 262 14.09 8.10 3.24
C TYR A 262 14.40 8.91 1.97
N MET A 263 13.38 9.43 1.28
CA MET A 263 13.60 10.24 0.07
C MET A 263 14.12 11.65 0.39
N ALA A 264 13.86 12.14 1.62
CA ALA A 264 14.26 13.47 2.04
C ALA A 264 15.75 13.56 2.43
N THR A 265 16.35 12.43 2.82
CA THR A 265 17.71 12.40 3.36
C THR A 265 18.63 11.38 2.68
N GLY A 266 18.09 10.30 2.11
CA GLY A 266 18.81 9.20 1.49
C GLY A 266 19.37 9.50 0.10
N LEU A 267 19.76 10.75 -0.16
CA LEU A 267 20.28 11.23 -1.45
C LEU A 267 21.77 11.57 -1.34
N GLY A 268 22.42 11.84 -2.47
CA GLY A 268 23.81 12.32 -2.50
C GLY A 268 24.88 11.22 -2.57
N GLU A 269 24.50 10.02 -3.01
CA GLU A 269 25.46 8.93 -3.20
C GLU A 269 26.65 9.37 -4.07
N GLY A 270 27.86 9.20 -3.55
CA GLY A 270 29.10 9.60 -4.23
C GLY A 270 29.42 11.11 -4.22
N THR A 271 28.59 11.97 -3.62
CA THR A 271 28.87 13.41 -3.48
C THR A 271 29.54 13.80 -2.16
N GLY A 272 29.52 12.88 -1.18
CA GLY A 272 29.95 13.14 0.19
C GLY A 272 28.83 13.68 1.10
N VAL A 273 27.64 13.93 0.56
CA VAL A 273 26.41 14.08 1.35
C VAL A 273 25.98 12.69 1.83
N PHE A 274 25.58 12.60 3.10
CA PHE A 274 25.16 11.35 3.70
C PHE A 274 24.03 11.57 4.72
N GLN A 275 23.39 10.47 5.12
CA GLN A 275 22.27 10.46 6.05
C GLN A 275 22.61 9.76 7.38
N SER A 276 21.74 9.96 8.37
CA SER A 276 21.68 9.08 9.54
C SER A 276 20.25 8.75 9.97
N ASN A 277 19.94 7.45 10.02
CA ASN A 277 18.63 6.86 10.31
C ASN A 277 17.49 7.45 9.46
N PHE A 278 17.83 8.04 8.32
CA PHE A 278 16.95 8.84 7.47
C PHE A 278 16.28 10.05 8.15
N LYS A 279 16.80 10.51 9.29
CA LYS A 279 16.29 11.68 10.04
C LYS A 279 17.26 12.85 10.04
N TRP A 280 18.43 12.70 9.43
CA TRP A 280 19.46 13.71 9.32
C TRP A 280 20.14 13.61 7.95
N ILE A 281 20.51 14.75 7.38
CA ILE A 281 21.28 14.85 6.14
C ILE A 281 22.35 15.94 6.29
N GLY A 282 23.56 15.68 5.79
CA GLY A 282 24.65 16.64 5.81
C GLY A 282 25.91 16.14 5.13
N ALA A 283 26.98 16.94 5.21
CA ALA A 283 28.27 16.62 4.63
C ALA A 283 29.39 17.31 5.41
N LYS A 284 30.63 16.85 5.21
CA LYS A 284 31.81 17.52 5.75
C LYS A 284 31.91 18.94 5.21
N GLY A 285 32.11 19.92 6.10
CA GLY A 285 32.33 21.32 5.74
C GLY A 285 31.08 22.17 5.48
N ILE A 286 29.87 21.60 5.56
CA ILE A 286 28.63 22.39 5.49
C ILE A 286 28.46 23.24 6.75
N ASP A 287 28.09 24.51 6.57
CA ASP A 287 27.61 25.38 7.66
C ASP A 287 26.17 24.98 8.04
N ALA A 288 26.04 24.27 9.17
CA ALA A 288 24.76 23.70 9.61
C ALA A 288 23.69 24.76 9.90
N ASP A 289 24.08 25.94 10.40
CA ASP A 289 23.11 26.98 10.77
C ASP A 289 22.54 27.63 9.50
N LYS A 290 23.40 27.98 8.54
CA LYS A 290 22.96 28.46 7.22
C LYS A 290 22.15 27.42 6.45
N TYR A 291 22.50 26.15 6.58
CA TYR A 291 21.77 25.08 5.91
C TYR A 291 20.35 24.95 6.47
N ALA A 292 20.19 24.99 7.79
CA ALA A 292 18.88 25.04 8.44
C ALA A 292 18.09 26.31 8.08
N GLU A 293 18.76 27.47 8.02
CA GLU A 293 18.14 28.74 7.62
C GLU A 293 17.57 28.68 6.19
N LEU A 294 18.36 28.21 5.22
CA LEU A 294 17.92 28.05 3.83
C LEU A 294 16.72 27.11 3.71
N LEU A 295 16.78 25.96 4.39
CA LEU A 295 15.70 24.96 4.33
C LEU A 295 14.41 25.43 5.02
N ASN A 296 14.51 26.07 6.17
CA ASN A 296 13.33 26.64 6.83
C ASN A 296 12.79 27.85 6.04
N GLY A 297 13.67 28.67 5.44
CA GLY A 297 13.30 29.80 4.59
C GLY A 297 12.61 29.41 3.29
N ALA A 298 12.78 28.16 2.84
CA ALA A 298 12.08 27.62 1.68
C ALA A 298 10.58 27.36 1.90
N GLY A 299 10.11 27.35 3.16
CA GLY A 299 8.68 27.20 3.48
C GLY A 299 8.10 25.83 3.10
N LEU A 300 8.88 24.76 3.20
CA LEU A 300 8.42 23.40 2.91
C LEU A 300 7.32 22.97 3.90
N PRO A 301 6.12 22.58 3.45
CA PRO A 301 5.04 22.19 4.35
C PRO A 301 5.36 20.95 5.18
N GLY A 302 4.88 20.94 6.43
CA GLY A 302 4.92 19.77 7.32
C GLY A 302 6.31 19.38 7.83
N VAL A 303 7.33 20.23 7.70
CA VAL A 303 8.68 19.94 8.20
C VAL A 303 9.39 21.20 8.69
N THR A 304 10.20 21.05 9.74
CA THR A 304 11.21 22.02 10.14
C THR A 304 12.58 21.36 10.21
N PHE A 305 13.63 22.16 10.10
CA PHE A 305 15.01 21.71 10.07
C PHE A 305 15.80 22.31 11.22
N VAL A 306 16.47 21.46 11.97
CA VAL A 306 17.30 21.86 13.11
C VAL A 306 18.76 21.63 12.74
N ALA A 307 19.58 22.67 12.81
CA ALA A 307 21.02 22.56 12.60
C ALA A 307 21.61 21.50 13.54
N ASP A 308 22.37 20.56 13.00
CA ASP A 308 22.97 19.46 13.76
C ASP A 308 24.35 19.12 13.18
N ARG A 309 25.36 19.06 14.05
CA ARG A 309 26.77 18.87 13.70
C ARG A 309 27.27 17.53 14.22
N ARG A 310 27.92 16.76 13.36
CA ARG A 310 28.43 15.42 13.66
C ARG A 310 29.91 15.34 13.29
N GLY A 311 30.77 15.58 14.27
CA GLY A 311 32.21 15.70 14.05
C GLY A 311 32.52 16.85 13.09
N THR A 312 33.13 16.55 11.94
CA THR A 312 33.43 17.55 10.90
C THR A 312 32.29 17.79 9.91
N ALA A 313 31.20 17.05 10.03
CA ALA A 313 30.02 17.21 9.19
C ALA A 313 29.03 18.18 9.82
N GLY A 314 28.63 19.19 9.04
CA GLY A 314 27.45 19.99 9.35
C GLY A 314 26.26 19.46 8.55
N GLY A 315 25.07 19.57 9.13
CA GLY A 315 23.85 19.09 8.50
C GLY A 315 22.63 19.58 9.24
N VAL A 316 21.50 18.96 8.91
CA VAL A 316 20.23 19.25 9.54
C VAL A 316 19.53 17.96 9.95
N ARG A 317 18.91 17.99 11.12
CA ARG A 317 17.92 16.99 11.54
C ARG A 317 16.55 17.45 11.07
N LEU A 318 15.80 16.52 10.48
CA LEU A 318 14.43 16.75 10.04
C LEU A 318 13.50 16.56 11.24
N GLN A 319 12.52 17.45 11.35
CA GLN A 319 11.40 17.30 12.28
C GLN A 319 10.11 17.45 11.48
N ILE A 320 9.47 16.31 11.19
CA ILE A 320 8.18 16.29 10.50
C ILE A 320 7.12 16.78 11.50
N THR A 321 6.45 17.86 11.15
CA THR A 321 5.40 18.50 11.98
C THR A 321 3.99 18.17 11.51
N ASP A 322 3.83 17.81 10.24
CA ASP A 322 2.57 17.34 9.65
C ASP A 322 2.84 16.32 8.55
N TYR A 323 2.51 15.05 8.82
CA TYR A 323 2.71 13.93 7.90
C TYR A 323 1.83 14.00 6.65
N HIS A 324 0.68 14.69 6.71
CA HIS A 324 -0.25 14.83 5.59
C HIS A 324 0.22 15.87 4.58
N ALA A 325 0.93 16.90 5.06
CA ALA A 325 1.47 17.98 4.23
C ALA A 325 2.92 17.72 3.77
N PHE A 326 3.68 16.88 4.48
CA PHE A 326 5.09 16.65 4.22
C PHE A 326 5.33 15.95 2.87
N ASN A 327 6.09 16.60 1.99
CA ASN A 327 6.50 16.05 0.69
C ASN A 327 7.96 15.55 0.74
N PRO A 328 8.19 14.23 0.82
CA PRO A 328 9.52 13.69 1.08
C PRO A 328 10.48 13.83 -0.13
N ALA A 329 9.98 13.69 -1.35
CA ALA A 329 10.80 13.82 -2.56
C ALA A 329 11.22 15.27 -2.81
N LYS A 330 10.27 16.21 -2.73
CA LYS A 330 10.56 17.66 -2.82
C LYS A 330 11.57 18.09 -1.77
N THR A 331 11.37 17.68 -0.52
CA THR A 331 12.30 17.99 0.57
C THR A 331 13.72 17.50 0.27
N GLY A 332 13.86 16.30 -0.29
CA GLY A 332 15.17 15.76 -0.67
C GLY A 332 15.88 16.58 -1.75
N ILE A 333 15.17 17.03 -2.78
CA ILE A 333 15.74 17.91 -3.83
C ILE A 333 16.22 19.24 -3.22
N TYR A 334 15.43 19.84 -2.34
CA TYR A 334 15.81 21.09 -1.65
C TYR A 334 17.03 20.90 -0.76
N ALA A 335 17.06 19.82 0.01
CA ALA A 335 18.19 19.47 0.86
C ALA A 335 19.47 19.31 0.02
N LEU A 336 19.42 18.52 -1.05
CA LEU A 336 20.58 18.29 -1.91
C LEU A 336 21.05 19.58 -2.61
N ALA A 337 20.13 20.40 -3.13
CA ALA A 337 20.44 21.65 -3.82
C ALA A 337 21.11 22.67 -2.89
N TYR A 338 20.57 22.87 -1.68
CA TYR A 338 21.18 23.78 -0.71
C TYR A 338 22.47 23.24 -0.12
N ALA A 339 22.61 21.93 0.08
CA ALA A 339 23.88 21.33 0.44
C ALA A 339 24.96 21.61 -0.63
N HIS A 340 24.60 21.49 -1.91
CA HIS A 340 25.51 21.81 -3.01
C HIS A 340 25.82 23.31 -3.09
N SER A 341 24.85 24.20 -2.87
CA SER A 341 25.08 25.64 -2.92
C SER A 341 26.07 26.12 -1.84
N LEU A 342 26.06 25.47 -0.67
CA LEU A 342 26.94 25.79 0.46
C LEU A 342 28.35 25.21 0.36
N ASN A 343 28.51 24.03 -0.26
CA ASN A 343 29.77 23.27 -0.19
C ASN A 343 30.37 22.90 -1.56
N ARG A 344 29.64 23.12 -2.66
CA ARG A 344 30.10 22.90 -4.05
C ARG A 344 30.83 21.56 -4.26
N PHE A 345 30.29 20.50 -3.65
CA PHE A 345 30.87 19.16 -3.76
C PHE A 345 30.81 18.66 -5.21
N PRO A 346 31.77 17.83 -5.64
CA PRO A 346 31.71 17.23 -6.97
C PRO A 346 30.50 16.29 -7.09
N VAL A 347 29.85 16.31 -8.25
CA VAL A 347 28.73 15.42 -8.56
C VAL A 347 29.23 14.26 -9.43
N PRO A 348 28.97 12.98 -9.05
CA PRO A 348 29.28 11.83 -9.89
C PRO A 348 28.56 11.91 -11.23
N LYS A 349 29.24 11.53 -12.32
CA LYS A 349 28.68 11.56 -13.67
C LYS A 349 28.68 10.16 -14.29
N SER A 350 27.57 9.80 -14.92
CA SER A 350 27.51 8.59 -15.73
C SER A 350 28.40 8.69 -16.98
N GLY A 351 29.05 7.57 -17.31
CA GLY A 351 29.74 7.34 -18.58
C GLY A 351 29.25 6.02 -19.16
N ASP A 352 30.17 5.12 -19.53
CA ASP A 352 29.83 3.75 -19.98
C ASP A 352 29.01 2.94 -18.95
N LYS A 353 29.15 3.30 -17.67
CA LYS A 353 28.34 2.76 -16.57
C LYS A 353 27.60 3.89 -15.89
N VAL A 354 26.32 3.66 -15.62
CA VAL A 354 25.51 4.59 -14.85
C VAL A 354 25.97 4.57 -13.39
N VAL A 355 26.30 5.73 -12.83
CA VAL A 355 26.69 5.90 -11.43
C VAL A 355 25.48 5.79 -10.50
N MET A 356 25.69 5.44 -9.23
CA MET A 356 24.56 5.25 -8.31
C MET A 356 23.77 6.54 -8.07
N PHE A 357 24.42 7.71 -8.09
CA PHE A 357 23.76 9.01 -8.04
C PHE A 357 22.65 9.13 -9.10
N ASP A 358 23.01 8.97 -10.37
CA ASP A 358 22.07 9.06 -11.49
C ASP A 358 21.03 7.93 -11.48
N LYS A 359 21.36 6.74 -10.96
CA LYS A 359 20.36 5.65 -10.76
C LYS A 359 19.30 6.04 -9.75
N ILE A 360 19.71 6.62 -8.61
CA ILE A 360 18.79 7.04 -7.55
C ILE A 360 17.98 8.25 -8.02
N MET A 361 18.58 9.20 -8.73
CA MET A 361 17.90 10.36 -9.31
C MET A 361 17.00 9.98 -10.50
N GLY A 362 17.34 8.90 -11.21
CA GLY A 362 16.64 8.42 -12.40
C GLY A 362 16.96 9.21 -13.67
N THR A 363 17.94 10.11 -13.60
CA THR A 363 18.37 11.03 -14.66
C THR A 363 19.74 11.61 -14.29
N ASP A 364 20.55 12.01 -15.28
CA ASP A 364 21.77 12.78 -15.05
C ASP A 364 21.51 14.28 -14.84
N LYS A 365 20.31 14.75 -15.23
CA LYS A 365 19.95 16.16 -15.23
C LYS A 365 20.05 16.81 -13.86
N VAL A 366 19.77 16.07 -12.79
CA VAL A 366 19.92 16.58 -11.42
C VAL A 366 21.35 17.02 -11.16
N GLY A 367 22.34 16.22 -11.57
CA GLY A 367 23.75 16.60 -11.41
C GLY A 367 24.14 17.81 -12.24
N ILE A 368 23.65 17.87 -13.48
CA ILE A 368 23.84 19.02 -14.39
C ILE A 368 23.27 20.30 -13.77
N TRP A 369 22.07 20.24 -13.18
CA TRP A 369 21.42 21.39 -12.55
C TRP A 369 22.16 21.86 -11.29
N LEU A 370 22.64 20.92 -10.46
CA LEU A 370 23.46 21.26 -9.29
C LEU A 370 24.73 22.02 -9.71
N GLU A 371 25.48 21.49 -10.68
CA GLU A 371 26.72 22.11 -11.18
C GLU A 371 26.47 23.47 -11.83
N ALA A 372 25.36 23.64 -12.55
CA ALA A 372 24.93 24.92 -13.10
C ALA A 372 24.43 25.91 -12.02
N GLY A 373 24.28 25.47 -10.77
CA GLY A 373 23.91 26.31 -9.64
C GLY A 373 22.44 26.72 -9.62
N LEU A 374 21.55 25.92 -10.25
CA LEU A 374 20.11 26.17 -10.20
C LEU A 374 19.60 26.13 -8.75
N SER A 375 18.64 26.98 -8.46
CA SER A 375 17.83 26.90 -7.26
C SER A 375 16.97 25.63 -7.26
N PRO A 376 16.56 25.12 -6.09
CA PRO A 376 15.67 23.97 -6.07
C PRO A 376 14.34 24.22 -6.79
N GLN A 377 13.81 25.44 -6.77
CA GLN A 377 12.60 25.83 -7.52
C GLN A 377 12.79 25.65 -9.04
N GLU A 378 13.91 26.10 -9.59
CA GLU A 378 14.21 25.90 -11.02
C GLU A 378 14.39 24.42 -11.37
N MET A 379 14.96 23.62 -10.45
CA MET A 379 15.02 22.17 -10.62
C MET A 379 13.62 21.56 -10.65
N GLU A 380 12.69 22.01 -9.78
CA GLU A 380 11.29 21.59 -9.83
C GLU A 380 10.65 21.88 -11.17
N ASP A 381 10.79 23.12 -11.64
CA ASP A 381 10.21 23.55 -12.91
C ASP A 381 10.74 22.73 -14.09
N ASN A 382 12.02 22.32 -14.04
CA ASN A 382 12.61 21.48 -15.07
C ASN A 382 12.07 20.04 -15.10
N TYR A 383 11.78 19.42 -13.95
CA TYR A 383 11.21 18.06 -13.94
C TYR A 383 9.67 18.04 -13.98
N ARG A 384 9.01 19.19 -13.74
CA ARG A 384 7.55 19.34 -13.68
C ARG A 384 6.82 18.75 -14.90
N PRO A 385 7.23 18.99 -16.16
CA PRO A 385 6.51 18.45 -17.31
C PRO A 385 6.44 16.92 -17.32
N ALA A 386 7.56 16.25 -17.02
CA ALA A 386 7.60 14.78 -16.93
C ALA A 386 6.77 14.26 -15.76
N LEU A 387 6.82 14.96 -14.62
CA LEU A 387 6.03 14.62 -13.44
C LEU A 387 4.51 14.76 -13.70
N GLU A 388 4.08 15.80 -14.41
CA GLU A 388 2.67 15.99 -14.79
C GLU A 388 2.21 14.91 -15.76
N ALA A 389 3.04 14.52 -16.73
CA ALA A 389 2.75 13.40 -17.61
C ALA A 389 2.57 12.08 -16.84
N PHE A 390 3.44 11.79 -15.87
CA PHE A 390 3.28 10.64 -14.97
C PHE A 390 1.99 10.72 -14.15
N ARG A 391 1.70 11.89 -13.54
CA ARG A 391 0.50 12.10 -12.72
C ARG A 391 -0.78 11.90 -13.52
N GLU A 392 -0.78 12.26 -14.80
CA GLU A 392 -1.91 12.00 -15.69
C GLU A 392 -2.02 10.52 -16.05
N GLU A 393 -0.91 9.90 -16.46
CA GLU A 393 -0.89 8.49 -16.82
C GLU A 393 -1.32 7.59 -15.67
N ARG A 394 -0.82 7.85 -14.44
CA ARG A 394 -1.08 6.98 -13.29
C ARG A 394 -2.57 6.87 -12.96
N LYS A 395 -3.39 7.87 -13.31
CA LYS A 395 -4.85 7.88 -13.07
C LYS A 395 -5.57 6.67 -13.68
N ARG A 396 -4.99 6.05 -14.71
CA ARG A 396 -5.53 4.83 -15.36
C ARG A 396 -5.35 3.56 -14.53
N TYR A 397 -4.51 3.61 -13.51
CA TYR A 397 -4.09 2.44 -12.72
C TYR A 397 -4.39 2.59 -11.23
N LEU A 398 -5.02 3.70 -10.83
CA LEU A 398 -5.42 3.91 -9.44
C LEU A 398 -6.63 3.04 -9.09
N ILE A 399 -6.56 2.43 -7.91
CA ILE A 399 -7.61 1.58 -7.35
C ILE A 399 -8.42 2.38 -6.31
N TYR A 400 -7.76 3.30 -5.59
CA TYR A 400 -8.36 4.03 -4.49
C TYR A 400 -8.48 5.51 -4.86
N GLY A 401 -9.69 6.05 -4.84
CA GLY A 401 -10.05 7.44 -5.17
C GLY A 401 -11.54 7.61 -5.46
N ASP A 402 -11.99 8.80 -5.85
CA ASP A 402 -13.40 9.09 -6.21
C ASP A 402 -13.86 8.43 -7.53
N ARG A 403 -12.96 7.70 -8.19
CA ARG A 403 -13.33 6.76 -9.25
C ARG A 403 -13.84 5.47 -8.62
N LEU A 404 -15.15 5.29 -8.66
CA LEU A 404 -15.81 3.97 -8.63
C LEU A 404 -15.53 3.14 -9.91
N ASP A 405 -14.71 3.66 -10.83
CA ASP A 405 -14.31 3.00 -12.06
C ASP A 405 -12.95 2.32 -11.87
N SER A 406 -12.99 1.08 -11.38
CA SER A 406 -11.88 0.14 -11.56
C SER A 406 -11.47 0.10 -13.04
N PRO A 407 -10.17 0.05 -13.38
CA PRO A 407 -9.75 -0.13 -14.77
C PRO A 407 -10.39 -1.40 -15.36
N PRO A 408 -10.90 -1.36 -16.61
CA PRO A 408 -11.42 -2.55 -17.26
C PRO A 408 -10.32 -3.60 -17.37
N GLY A 409 -10.54 -4.78 -16.77
CA GLY A 409 -9.77 -5.98 -17.10
C GLY A 409 -9.02 -6.71 -15.98
N LEU A 410 -9.13 -6.33 -14.71
CA LEU A 410 -8.26 -6.91 -13.65
C LEU A 410 -8.98 -7.59 -12.49
N ILE A 411 -10.31 -7.58 -12.56
CA ILE A 411 -11.21 -8.43 -11.80
C ILE A 411 -12.29 -8.84 -12.81
N GLU A 412 -12.65 -10.13 -12.92
CA GLU A 412 -13.75 -10.51 -13.83
C GLU A 412 -14.97 -9.61 -13.52
N PRO A 413 -15.54 -8.94 -14.53
CA PRO A 413 -16.68 -8.05 -14.31
C PRO A 413 -17.78 -8.82 -13.61
N ILE A 414 -18.45 -8.18 -12.65
CA ILE A 414 -19.56 -8.82 -11.97
C ILE A 414 -20.65 -9.06 -13.00
N ARG A 415 -20.96 -10.33 -13.24
CA ARG A 415 -22.07 -10.74 -14.10
C ARG A 415 -23.35 -10.79 -13.29
N VAL A 416 -24.48 -10.59 -13.94
CA VAL A 416 -25.80 -10.83 -13.35
C VAL A 416 -26.57 -11.76 -14.26
N VAL A 417 -27.07 -12.86 -13.69
CA VAL A 417 -27.88 -13.86 -14.39
C VAL A 417 -29.26 -13.87 -13.77
N VAL A 418 -30.28 -13.55 -14.56
CA VAL A 418 -31.70 -13.55 -14.17
C VAL A 418 -32.38 -14.75 -14.85
N ASP A 419 -32.94 -15.66 -14.05
CA ASP A 419 -33.64 -16.87 -14.53
C ASP A 419 -32.84 -17.65 -15.61
N GLY A 420 -31.52 -17.76 -15.39
CA GLY A 420 -30.60 -18.47 -16.28
C GLY A 420 -30.11 -17.68 -17.49
N ARG A 421 -30.50 -16.40 -17.65
CA ARG A 421 -30.05 -15.52 -18.74
C ARG A 421 -29.19 -14.38 -18.21
N GLU A 422 -28.05 -14.16 -18.84
CA GLU A 422 -27.18 -13.03 -18.51
C GLU A 422 -27.83 -11.71 -18.91
N VAL A 423 -27.78 -10.73 -18.02
CA VAL A 423 -28.33 -9.38 -18.24
C VAL A 423 -27.18 -8.45 -18.63
N PRO A 424 -27.20 -7.84 -19.84
CA PRO A 424 -26.19 -6.87 -20.22
C PRO A 424 -26.41 -5.54 -19.51
N PHE A 425 -25.32 -4.83 -19.21
CA PHE A 425 -25.35 -3.51 -18.58
C PHE A 425 -24.50 -2.50 -19.33
N ASP A 426 -24.98 -1.26 -19.39
CA ASP A 426 -24.23 -0.10 -19.84
C ASP A 426 -23.53 0.64 -18.69
N SER A 427 -23.80 0.26 -17.44
CA SER A 427 -23.01 0.60 -16.25
C SER A 427 -22.74 -0.69 -15.48
N ALA A 428 -21.48 -1.09 -15.38
CA ALA A 428 -21.11 -2.38 -14.80
C ALA A 428 -21.46 -2.45 -13.30
N PRO A 429 -21.91 -3.60 -12.78
CA PRO A 429 -22.00 -3.80 -11.34
C PRO A 429 -20.62 -3.79 -10.68
N TYR A 430 -20.56 -3.33 -9.43
CA TYR A 430 -19.31 -3.15 -8.69
C TYR A 430 -19.46 -3.52 -7.21
N LEU A 431 -18.35 -3.67 -6.48
CA LEU A 431 -18.36 -3.77 -5.02
C LEU A 431 -18.18 -2.35 -4.45
N ASP A 432 -19.10 -1.92 -3.60
CA ASP A 432 -18.95 -0.64 -2.90
C ASP A 432 -17.88 -0.70 -1.80
N ARG A 433 -17.74 0.42 -1.08
CA ARG A 433 -16.75 0.60 0.01
C ARG A 433 -16.99 -0.36 1.20
N ASN A 434 -18.16 -1.00 1.28
CA ASN A 434 -18.58 -1.92 2.34
C ASN A 434 -18.72 -3.37 1.84
N ASP A 435 -18.08 -3.71 0.71
CA ASP A 435 -18.16 -5.03 0.07
C ASP A 435 -19.59 -5.45 -0.31
N ARG A 436 -20.45 -4.48 -0.63
CA ARG A 436 -21.78 -4.75 -1.17
C ARG A 436 -21.75 -4.72 -2.69
N VAL A 437 -22.27 -5.77 -3.29
CA VAL A 437 -22.43 -5.85 -4.75
C VAL A 437 -23.53 -4.88 -5.16
N MET A 438 -23.13 -3.77 -5.77
CA MET A 438 -24.00 -2.74 -6.31
C MET A 438 -24.30 -3.05 -7.77
N VAL A 439 -25.58 -3.12 -8.12
CA VAL A 439 -26.05 -3.48 -9.45
C VAL A 439 -27.01 -2.44 -10.02
N PRO A 440 -27.11 -2.30 -11.35
CA PRO A 440 -28.10 -1.42 -11.98
C PRO A 440 -29.52 -1.93 -11.71
N LEU A 441 -30.28 -1.17 -10.91
CA LEU A 441 -31.62 -1.56 -10.46
C LEU A 441 -32.55 -1.87 -11.65
N ARG A 442 -32.66 -0.92 -12.58
CA ARG A 442 -33.64 -0.96 -13.68
C ARG A 442 -33.53 -2.22 -14.53
N ALA A 443 -32.33 -2.52 -15.02
CA ALA A 443 -32.10 -3.64 -15.93
C ALA A 443 -32.49 -4.99 -15.32
N ILE A 444 -32.28 -5.18 -14.01
CA ILE A 444 -32.59 -6.44 -13.33
C ILE A 444 -34.09 -6.57 -13.06
N VAL A 445 -34.74 -5.52 -12.54
CA VAL A 445 -36.18 -5.61 -12.21
C VAL A 445 -37.06 -5.63 -13.46
N GLU A 446 -36.66 -4.96 -14.55
CA GLU A 446 -37.33 -5.06 -15.85
C GLU A 446 -37.16 -6.46 -16.46
N ALA A 447 -35.98 -7.09 -16.32
CA ALA A 447 -35.78 -8.49 -16.71
C ALA A 447 -36.67 -9.47 -15.92
N LEU A 448 -37.08 -9.08 -14.70
CA LEU A 448 -38.03 -9.80 -13.85
C LEU A 448 -39.50 -9.37 -14.09
N GLY A 449 -39.78 -8.56 -15.10
CA GLY A 449 -41.14 -8.14 -15.47
C GLY A 449 -41.75 -7.05 -14.58
N ALA A 450 -40.93 -6.28 -13.86
CA ALA A 450 -41.37 -5.10 -13.12
C ALA A 450 -41.21 -3.82 -13.95
N SER A 451 -41.97 -2.78 -13.61
CA SER A 451 -41.81 -1.44 -14.17
C SER A 451 -41.05 -0.53 -13.20
N VAL A 452 -40.29 0.44 -13.73
CA VAL A 452 -39.49 1.38 -12.92
C VAL A 452 -39.74 2.82 -13.33
N THR A 453 -40.19 3.62 -12.38
CA THR A 453 -40.37 5.07 -12.52
C THR A 453 -39.38 5.84 -11.65
N TRP A 454 -38.89 6.96 -12.18
CA TRP A 454 -37.94 7.87 -11.52
C TRP A 454 -38.59 9.23 -11.30
N ASN A 455 -38.49 9.76 -10.08
CA ASN A 455 -38.84 11.13 -9.76
C ASN A 455 -37.55 11.93 -9.48
N GLY A 456 -37.15 12.78 -10.43
CA GLY A 456 -35.94 13.59 -10.33
C GLY A 456 -35.99 14.68 -9.26
N ALA A 457 -37.19 15.15 -8.87
CA ALA A 457 -37.32 16.18 -7.85
C ALA A 457 -37.06 15.65 -6.43
N THR A 458 -37.44 14.39 -6.18
CA THR A 458 -37.32 13.76 -4.85
C THR A 458 -36.21 12.71 -4.78
N GLY A 459 -35.55 12.41 -5.90
CA GLY A 459 -34.56 11.34 -5.98
C GLY A 459 -35.15 9.95 -5.74
N THR A 460 -36.45 9.76 -6.00
CA THR A 460 -37.18 8.53 -5.66
C THR A 460 -37.33 7.61 -6.86
N ILE A 461 -37.00 6.33 -6.67
CA ILE A 461 -37.25 5.24 -7.59
C ILE A 461 -38.46 4.46 -7.08
N THR A 462 -39.45 4.25 -7.94
CA THR A 462 -40.58 3.35 -7.67
C THR A 462 -40.47 2.13 -8.58
N VAL A 463 -40.53 0.94 -7.99
CA VAL A 463 -40.56 -0.36 -8.67
C VAL A 463 -41.92 -0.99 -8.45
N GLU A 464 -42.61 -1.39 -9.52
CA GLU A 464 -43.95 -1.97 -9.47
C GLU A 464 -44.04 -3.29 -10.23
N LYS A 465 -44.57 -4.33 -9.59
CA LYS A 465 -44.82 -5.65 -10.19
C LYS A 465 -46.04 -6.29 -9.54
N ALA A 466 -47.02 -6.70 -10.35
CA ALA A 466 -48.22 -7.42 -9.90
C ALA A 466 -48.93 -6.79 -8.67
N GLY A 467 -49.03 -5.46 -8.63
CA GLY A 467 -49.66 -4.71 -7.53
C GLY A 467 -48.76 -4.43 -6.32
N ASN A 468 -47.58 -5.05 -6.24
CA ASN A 468 -46.59 -4.74 -5.22
C ASN A 468 -45.76 -3.52 -5.61
N ARG A 469 -45.50 -2.65 -4.63
CA ARG A 469 -44.75 -1.41 -4.81
C ARG A 469 -43.57 -1.34 -3.85
N SER A 470 -42.40 -1.05 -4.40
CA SER A 470 -41.17 -0.79 -3.65
C SER A 470 -40.63 0.59 -3.99
N LEU A 471 -40.17 1.34 -2.98
CA LEU A 471 -39.64 2.68 -3.11
C LEU A 471 -38.22 2.75 -2.55
N PHE A 472 -37.32 3.33 -3.35
CA PHE A 472 -35.94 3.61 -2.98
C PHE A 472 -35.68 5.10 -3.16
N THR A 473 -34.84 5.69 -2.30
CA THR A 473 -34.44 7.09 -2.43
C THR A 473 -32.93 7.17 -2.51
N VAL A 474 -32.41 7.87 -3.51
CA VAL A 474 -30.96 8.09 -3.68
C VAL A 474 -30.39 8.77 -2.43
N GLY A 475 -29.27 8.26 -1.93
CA GLY A 475 -28.60 8.76 -0.73
C GLY A 475 -29.26 8.36 0.60
N SER A 476 -30.41 7.67 0.58
CA SER A 476 -31.09 7.22 1.80
C SER A 476 -30.92 5.72 2.02
N PRO A 477 -30.44 5.26 3.19
CA PRO A 477 -30.44 3.85 3.55
C PRO A 477 -31.84 3.36 3.97
N SER A 478 -32.90 4.18 3.91
CA SER A 478 -34.27 3.75 4.17
C SER A 478 -34.99 3.48 2.85
N ALA A 479 -35.62 2.32 2.73
CA ALA A 479 -36.46 1.95 1.60
C ALA A 479 -37.81 1.40 2.06
N VAL A 480 -38.77 1.36 1.15
CA VAL A 480 -40.01 0.58 1.30
C VAL A 480 -39.93 -0.57 0.32
N ILE A 481 -39.97 -1.81 0.78
CA ILE A 481 -39.86 -3.00 -0.05
C ILE A 481 -41.13 -3.80 0.12
N GLN A 482 -41.93 -3.92 -0.95
CA GLN A 482 -43.24 -4.57 -0.94
C GLN A 482 -44.18 -4.07 0.18
N GLY A 483 -44.17 -2.75 0.43
CA GLY A 483 -44.97 -2.11 1.48
C GLY A 483 -44.32 -2.06 2.88
N GLU A 484 -43.23 -2.78 3.13
CA GLU A 484 -42.54 -2.78 4.43
C GLU A 484 -41.34 -1.83 4.43
N LYS A 485 -41.19 -1.04 5.50
CA LYS A 485 -40.02 -0.17 5.67
C LYS A 485 -38.80 -1.01 6.07
N LYS A 486 -37.72 -0.92 5.30
CA LYS A 486 -36.46 -1.62 5.55
C LYS A 486 -35.27 -0.65 5.55
N ARG A 487 -34.25 -0.98 6.34
CA ARG A 487 -32.95 -0.32 6.31
C ARG A 487 -31.99 -1.12 5.43
N LEU A 488 -31.42 -0.45 4.45
CA LEU A 488 -30.43 -0.98 3.52
C LEU A 488 -29.04 -0.95 4.17
N ASP A 489 -28.22 -1.94 3.84
CA ASP A 489 -26.81 -1.99 4.26
C ASP A 489 -25.87 -1.13 3.40
N ALA A 490 -26.34 -0.66 2.23
CA ALA A 490 -25.78 0.49 1.53
C ALA A 490 -26.88 1.29 0.82
N ALA A 491 -26.73 2.61 0.78
CA ALA A 491 -27.73 3.50 0.17
C ALA A 491 -27.70 3.43 -1.36
N PRO A 492 -28.84 3.60 -2.06
CA PRO A 492 -28.89 3.77 -3.50
C PRO A 492 -28.03 4.97 -3.93
N VAL A 493 -27.24 4.81 -4.98
CA VAL A 493 -26.43 5.89 -5.56
C VAL A 493 -26.69 6.02 -7.05
N ILE A 494 -26.34 7.18 -7.61
CA ILE A 494 -26.31 7.37 -9.06
C ILE A 494 -24.87 7.17 -9.52
N LEU A 495 -24.67 6.24 -10.45
CA LEU A 495 -23.40 6.05 -11.16
C LEU A 495 -23.67 6.24 -12.65
N GLY A 496 -23.04 7.26 -13.24
CA GLY A 496 -23.36 7.72 -14.59
C GLY A 496 -24.85 8.11 -14.70
N ALA A 497 -25.59 7.41 -15.57
CA ALA A 497 -27.04 7.59 -15.75
C ALA A 497 -27.88 6.46 -15.14
N ARG A 498 -27.32 5.67 -14.21
CA ARG A 498 -27.97 4.49 -13.63
C ARG A 498 -28.06 4.59 -12.12
N THR A 499 -29.19 4.14 -11.57
CA THR A 499 -29.34 3.94 -10.12
C THR A 499 -28.75 2.59 -9.76
N MET A 500 -27.76 2.62 -8.87
CA MET A 500 -27.07 1.45 -8.34
C MET A 500 -27.59 1.17 -6.93
N ILE A 501 -28.00 -0.07 -6.67
CA ILE A 501 -28.45 -0.49 -5.34
C ILE A 501 -27.81 -1.85 -4.97
N PRO A 502 -27.78 -2.22 -3.68
CA PRO A 502 -27.26 -3.53 -3.29
C PRO A 502 -28.10 -4.65 -3.91
N ALA A 503 -27.45 -5.64 -4.53
CA ALA A 503 -28.07 -6.73 -5.27
C ALA A 503 -29.14 -7.47 -4.45
N ARG A 504 -28.94 -7.58 -3.13
CA ARG A 504 -29.89 -8.15 -2.17
C ARG A 504 -31.30 -7.53 -2.32
N TYR A 505 -31.37 -6.21 -2.35
CA TYR A 505 -32.65 -5.50 -2.28
C TYR A 505 -33.33 -5.34 -3.63
N VAL A 506 -32.60 -5.53 -4.73
CA VAL A 506 -33.18 -5.56 -6.09
C VAL A 506 -34.20 -6.67 -6.22
N THR A 507 -33.85 -7.88 -5.76
CA THR A 507 -34.72 -9.04 -5.90
C THR A 507 -35.84 -9.03 -4.86
N GLU A 508 -35.57 -8.55 -3.65
CA GLU A 508 -36.62 -8.33 -2.65
C GLU A 508 -37.69 -7.36 -3.15
N ALA A 509 -37.31 -6.33 -3.93
CA ALA A 509 -38.24 -5.35 -4.50
C ALA A 509 -39.34 -5.98 -5.38
N VAL A 510 -39.05 -7.15 -5.96
CA VAL A 510 -39.91 -7.84 -6.95
C VAL A 510 -40.25 -9.28 -6.54
N GLY A 511 -39.90 -9.68 -5.32
CA GLY A 511 -40.26 -10.99 -4.73
C GLY A 511 -39.36 -12.17 -5.15
N GLY A 512 -38.19 -11.92 -5.72
CA GLY A 512 -37.23 -12.95 -6.14
C GLY A 512 -36.25 -13.39 -5.04
N ALA A 513 -35.38 -14.33 -5.40
CA ALA A 513 -34.21 -14.74 -4.61
C ALA A 513 -32.91 -14.28 -5.30
N VAL A 514 -31.87 -14.03 -4.51
CA VAL A 514 -30.55 -13.62 -5.00
C VAL A 514 -29.45 -14.37 -4.26
N GLU A 515 -28.47 -14.82 -5.04
CA GLU A 515 -27.29 -15.50 -4.57
C GLU A 515 -26.06 -14.83 -5.19
N TRP A 516 -25.00 -14.70 -4.40
CA TRP A 516 -23.70 -14.26 -4.88
C TRP A 516 -22.78 -15.47 -5.02
N ASP A 517 -22.43 -15.82 -6.26
CA ASP A 517 -21.36 -16.78 -6.54
C ASP A 517 -20.03 -16.03 -6.59
N GLY A 518 -19.31 -16.04 -5.47
CA GLY A 518 -18.01 -15.37 -5.35
C GLY A 518 -16.91 -16.00 -6.22
N ALA A 519 -17.02 -17.28 -6.59
CA ALA A 519 -16.05 -17.95 -7.45
C ALA A 519 -16.21 -17.53 -8.91
N ARG A 520 -17.45 -17.44 -9.39
CA ARG A 520 -17.79 -17.00 -10.76
C ARG A 520 -18.05 -15.50 -10.88
N ARG A 521 -17.92 -14.77 -9.77
CA ARG A 521 -18.26 -13.35 -9.64
C ARG A 521 -19.61 -13.00 -10.26
N THR A 522 -20.61 -13.82 -9.97
CA THR A 522 -21.92 -13.76 -10.63
C THR A 522 -23.01 -13.59 -9.59
N VAL A 523 -23.83 -12.55 -9.76
CA VAL A 523 -25.10 -12.42 -9.03
C VAL A 523 -26.12 -13.28 -9.75
N ILE A 524 -26.62 -14.32 -9.10
CA ILE A 524 -27.65 -15.20 -9.62
C ILE A 524 -28.98 -14.77 -9.02
N VAL A 525 -29.90 -14.40 -9.90
CA VAL A 525 -31.24 -13.90 -9.57
C VAL A 525 -32.27 -14.87 -10.09
N ARG A 526 -33.23 -15.24 -9.25
CA ARG A 526 -34.34 -16.13 -9.62
C ARG A 526 -35.66 -15.49 -9.23
N ALA A 527 -36.63 -15.51 -10.14
CA ALA A 527 -38.01 -15.24 -9.78
C ALA A 527 -38.50 -16.32 -8.80
N LYS A 528 -39.28 -15.96 -7.78
CA LYS A 528 -40.06 -16.96 -7.05
C LYS A 528 -41.22 -17.41 -7.95
N PRO A 529 -41.55 -18.71 -7.97
CA PRO A 529 -42.69 -19.25 -8.73
C PRO A 529 -44.02 -18.56 -8.41
#